data_AF-A0AAV8TIN1-F1
#
_entry.id   AF-A0AAV8TIN1-F1
#
_cell.length_a   1.000
_cell.length_b   1.000
_cell.length_c   1.000
_cell.angle_alpha   90.00
_cell.angle_beta   90.00
_cell.angle_gamma   90.00
#
_symmetry.space_group_name_H-M   'P 1'
#
loop_
_entity.id
_entity.type
_entity.pdbx_description
1 polymer ?
#
loop_
_entity_poly.entity_id
_entity_poly.type
_entity_poly.pdbx_seq_one_letter_code
_entity_poly.pdbx_strand_id
1 'polypeptide(L)'
;MKGGMYLSDSEVAFDNMLAYAATVEVGSDGNDAWIFDVDETIISNLPFYKRYGYGNTTETNDTASVFKSRRREELVKEGYKLHGCSGDQWSDLVGYPMARRIFKVPNPMYYVA
;
A
#
# COMPACT_ATOMS: atom_id res chain seq x y z
N MET A 1 19.33 6.48 2.66
CA MET A 1 19.60 6.07 1.26
C MET A 1 20.55 7.08 0.61
N LYS A 2 21.62 6.65 -0.07
CA LYS A 2 22.64 7.55 -0.67
C LYS A 2 22.73 7.47 -2.21
N GLY A 3 21.85 6.71 -2.88
CA GLY A 3 21.84 6.56 -4.35
C GLY A 3 20.42 6.64 -4.93
N GLY A 4 20.31 6.69 -6.26
CA GLY A 4 19.04 6.88 -6.99
C GLY A 4 18.16 5.62 -7.14
N MET A 5 18.62 4.45 -6.69
CA MET A 5 17.89 3.18 -6.88
C MET A 5 16.49 3.20 -6.27
N TYR A 6 16.32 3.77 -5.07
CA TYR A 6 14.99 3.88 -4.45
C TYR A 6 13.99 4.67 -5.32
N LEU A 7 14.45 5.75 -5.94
CA LEU A 7 13.61 6.53 -6.86
C LEU A 7 13.32 5.73 -8.12
N SER A 8 14.34 5.09 -8.71
CA SER A 8 14.17 4.25 -9.90
C SER A 8 13.21 3.07 -9.67
N ASP A 9 13.33 2.38 -8.53
CA ASP A 9 12.45 1.25 -8.19
C ASP A 9 11.02 1.73 -7.91
N SER A 10 10.88 2.89 -7.26
CA SER A 10 9.58 3.53 -7.04
C SER A 10 8.92 3.93 -8.36
N GLU A 11 9.66 4.56 -9.28
CA GLU A 11 9.17 4.95 -10.61
C GLU A 11 8.64 3.73 -11.37
N VAL A 12 9.38 2.62 -11.39
CA VAL A 12 8.91 1.38 -12.03
C VAL A 12 7.64 0.85 -11.37
N ALA A 13 7.53 0.90 -10.03
CA ALA A 13 6.31 0.48 -9.33
C ALA A 13 5.11 1.36 -9.72
N PHE A 14 5.30 2.69 -9.82
CA PHE A 14 4.26 3.63 -10.22
C PHE A 14 3.86 3.48 -11.70
N ASP A 15 4.81 3.27 -12.60
CA ASP A 15 4.53 3.06 -14.01
C ASP A 15 3.68 1.80 -14.23
N ASN A 16 4.00 0.71 -13.52
CA ASN A 16 3.18 -0.51 -13.54
C ASN A 16 1.78 -0.29 -12.96
N MET A 17 1.68 0.52 -11.89
CA MET A 17 0.42 0.89 -11.27
C MET A 17 -0.47 1.67 -12.24
N LEU A 18 0.09 2.71 -12.85
CA LEU A 18 -0.59 3.57 -13.82
C LEU A 18 -1.01 2.79 -15.06
N ALA A 19 -0.12 1.95 -15.61
CA ALA A 19 -0.41 1.11 -16.75
C ALA A 19 -1.59 0.16 -16.48
N TYR A 20 -1.67 -0.45 -15.30
CA TYR A 20 -2.81 -1.27 -14.93
C TYR A 20 -4.07 -0.45 -14.68
N ALA A 21 -3.98 0.67 -13.96
CA ALA A 21 -5.12 1.54 -13.70
C ALA A 21 -5.81 2.01 -15.00
N ALA A 22 -5.02 2.29 -16.04
CA ALA A 22 -5.54 2.63 -17.37
C ALA A 22 -6.34 1.50 -18.05
N THR A 23 -6.21 0.26 -17.58
CA THR A 23 -6.97 -0.90 -18.10
C THR A 23 -8.21 -1.24 -17.27
N VAL A 24 -8.42 -0.56 -16.14
CA VAL A 24 -9.54 -0.83 -15.24
C VAL A 24 -10.83 -0.28 -15.85
N GLU A 25 -11.80 -1.16 -16.07
CA GLU A 25 -13.18 -0.78 -16.40
C GLU A 25 -13.91 -0.36 -15.12
N VAL A 26 -14.19 0.95 -15.01
CA VAL A 26 -14.91 1.54 -13.88
C VAL A 26 -16.42 1.39 -14.10
N GLY A 27 -17.13 0.87 -13.11
CA GLY A 27 -18.57 0.71 -13.15
C GLY A 27 -19.32 2.04 -13.00
N SER A 28 -20.59 2.04 -13.39
CA SER A 28 -21.46 3.21 -13.25
C SER A 28 -22.10 3.35 -11.86
N ASP A 29 -21.86 2.39 -10.96
CA ASP A 29 -22.44 2.34 -9.61
C ASP A 29 -21.68 3.20 -8.59
N GLY A 30 -20.51 3.74 -8.96
CA GLY A 30 -19.67 4.54 -8.07
C GLY A 30 -18.92 3.72 -7.01
N ASN A 31 -18.99 2.40 -7.10
CA ASN A 31 -18.45 1.49 -6.08
C ASN A 31 -17.14 0.84 -6.54
N ASP A 32 -16.27 1.60 -7.18
CA ASP A 32 -14.95 1.13 -7.62
C ASP A 32 -13.88 1.87 -6.81
N ALA A 33 -13.00 1.13 -6.15
CA ALA A 33 -12.03 1.68 -5.21
C ALA A 33 -10.61 1.18 -5.46
N TRP A 34 -9.66 2.03 -5.08
CA TRP A 34 -8.24 1.73 -4.99
C TRP A 34 -7.76 2.09 -3.58
N ILE A 35 -7.04 1.18 -2.93
CA ILE A 35 -6.53 1.39 -1.58
C ILE A 35 -5.06 1.80 -1.65
N PHE A 36 -4.70 2.79 -0.85
CA PHE A 36 -3.32 3.20 -0.66
C PHE A 36 -2.98 3.19 0.83
N ASP A 37 -1.86 2.59 1.18
CA ASP A 37 -1.19 2.92 2.43
C ASP A 37 -0.63 4.36 2.36
N VAL A 38 -0.30 4.95 3.51
CA VAL A 38 0.06 6.37 3.61
C VAL A 38 1.57 6.50 3.75
N ASP A 39 2.11 5.97 4.85
CA ASP A 39 3.51 6.09 5.21
C ASP A 39 4.36 5.23 4.25
N GLU A 40 5.43 5.80 3.73
CA GLU A 40 6.33 5.15 2.76
C GLU A 40 5.67 4.69 1.45
N THR A 41 4.39 5.04 1.23
CA THR A 41 3.59 4.69 0.05
C THR A 41 3.13 5.91 -0.74
N ILE A 42 2.49 6.90 -0.10
CA ILE A 42 2.15 8.21 -0.71
C ILE A 42 2.99 9.33 -0.08
N ILE A 43 3.36 9.20 1.20
CA ILE A 43 4.16 10.18 1.94
C ILE A 43 5.50 9.55 2.33
N SER A 44 6.60 10.25 2.04
CA SER A 44 7.94 9.75 2.39
C SER A 44 8.39 10.27 3.76
N ASN A 45 8.59 9.38 4.74
CA ASN A 45 9.15 9.72 6.06
C ASN A 45 10.68 9.55 6.11
N LEU A 46 11.34 9.33 4.96
CA LEU A 46 12.80 9.27 4.81
C LEU A 46 13.56 10.39 5.56
N PRO A 47 13.15 11.67 5.50
CA PRO A 47 13.82 12.74 6.24
C PRO A 47 13.76 12.54 7.76
N PHE A 48 12.62 12.08 8.27
CA PHE A 48 12.43 11.76 9.69
C PHE A 48 13.32 10.58 10.09
N TYR A 49 13.21 9.45 9.39
CA TYR A 49 13.98 8.25 9.72
C TYR A 49 15.49 8.42 9.59
N LYS A 50 15.97 9.24 8.63
CA LYS A 50 17.38 9.61 8.50
C LYS A 50 17.91 10.35 9.74
N ARG A 51 17.06 11.11 10.44
CA ARG A 51 17.42 11.85 11.66
C ARG A 51 17.47 10.95 12.90
N TYR A 52 16.67 9.88 12.93
CA TYR A 52 16.48 9.04 14.12
C TYR A 52 17.03 7.61 13.99
N GLY A 53 17.87 7.33 12.98
CA GLY A 53 18.58 6.06 12.87
C GLY A 53 17.72 4.87 12.45
N TYR A 54 16.65 5.11 11.68
CA TYR A 54 15.83 4.06 11.04
C TYR A 54 15.14 3.10 12.05
N GLY A 55 14.23 3.65 12.87
CA GLY A 55 13.58 2.96 14.01
C GLY A 55 12.43 1.99 13.69
N ASN A 56 12.04 1.22 14.71
CA ASN A 56 11.04 0.15 14.74
C ASN A 56 9.91 0.53 15.72
N THR A 57 8.64 0.46 15.30
CA THR A 57 7.48 0.75 16.17
C THR A 57 6.44 -0.36 16.07
N THR A 58 6.09 -0.94 17.21
CA THR A 58 5.02 -1.95 17.35
C THR A 58 3.94 -1.40 18.26
N GLU A 59 2.80 -0.98 17.72
CA GLU A 59 1.58 -0.81 18.51
C GLU A 59 0.36 -1.21 17.68
N THR A 60 -0.26 -2.33 18.05
CA THR A 60 -1.71 -2.58 18.24
C THR A 60 -1.91 -4.05 18.65
N ASN A 61 -2.99 -4.36 19.41
CA ASN A 61 -3.32 -5.72 19.85
C ASN A 61 -3.80 -6.66 18.72
N ASP A 62 -4.10 -6.12 17.53
CA ASP A 62 -4.24 -6.87 16.28
C ASP A 62 -2.99 -6.61 15.42
N THR A 63 -2.51 -7.61 14.67
CA THR A 63 -1.44 -7.38 13.68
C THR A 63 -1.93 -6.40 12.61
N ALA A 64 -1.02 -5.60 12.03
CA ALA A 64 -1.37 -4.61 11.01
C ALA A 64 -2.15 -5.26 9.85
N SER A 65 -1.77 -6.49 9.49
CA SER A 65 -2.47 -7.32 8.49
C SER A 65 -3.94 -7.61 8.83
N VAL A 66 -4.24 -7.96 10.09
CA VAL A 66 -5.61 -8.25 10.54
C VAL A 66 -6.46 -6.98 10.56
N PHE A 67 -5.91 -5.88 11.08
CA PHE A 67 -6.60 -4.59 11.08
C PHE A 67 -6.96 -4.13 9.66
N LYS A 68 -5.98 -4.13 8.74
CA LYS A 68 -6.19 -3.71 7.35
C LYS A 68 -7.14 -4.65 6.61
N SER A 69 -7.10 -5.96 6.89
CA SER A 69 -8.07 -6.93 6.37
C SER A 69 -9.51 -6.57 6.73
N ARG A 70 -9.79 -6.29 8.02
CA ARG A 70 -11.15 -5.91 8.46
C ARG A 70 -11.66 -4.63 7.77
N ARG A 71 -10.80 -3.62 7.60
CA ARG A 71 -11.13 -2.39 6.87
C ARG A 71 -11.49 -2.66 5.40
N ARG A 72 -10.75 -3.55 4.73
CA ARG A 72 -11.08 -3.96 3.34
C ARG A 72 -12.40 -4.73 3.28
N GLU A 73 -12.70 -5.53 4.31
CA GLU A 73 -13.94 -6.29 4.39
C GLU A 73 -15.16 -5.38 4.55
N GLU A 74 -15.04 -4.32 5.36
CA GLU A 74 -16.07 -3.28 5.51
C GLU A 74 -16.39 -2.62 4.15
N LEU A 75 -15.38 -2.22 3.38
CA LEU A 75 -15.57 -1.66 2.03
C LEU A 75 -16.28 -2.62 1.08
N VAL A 76 -15.88 -3.90 1.05
CA VAL A 76 -16.54 -4.89 0.20
C VAL A 76 -17.99 -5.12 0.62
N LYS A 77 -18.29 -5.12 1.93
CA LYS A 77 -19.67 -5.22 2.45
C LYS A 77 -20.54 -4.03 2.07
N GLU A 78 -19.95 -2.84 1.93
CA GLU A 78 -20.62 -1.64 1.42
C GLU A 78 -20.83 -1.66 -0.10
N GLY A 79 -20.27 -2.65 -0.80
CA GLY A 79 -20.46 -2.86 -2.24
C GLY A 79 -19.26 -2.45 -3.11
N TYR A 80 -18.15 -2.02 -2.51
CA TYR A 80 -16.96 -1.61 -3.27
C TYR A 80 -16.23 -2.79 -3.92
N LYS A 81 -15.89 -2.61 -5.20
CA LYS A 81 -14.96 -3.42 -5.98
C LYS A 81 -13.55 -2.86 -5.82
N LEU A 82 -12.68 -3.64 -5.16
CA LEU A 82 -11.29 -3.25 -4.92
C LEU A 82 -10.42 -3.62 -6.14
N HIS A 83 -10.12 -2.65 -7.01
CA HIS A 83 -9.33 -2.90 -8.23
C HIS A 83 -7.83 -3.00 -7.97
N GLY A 84 -7.34 -2.19 -7.03
CA GLY A 84 -5.93 -2.09 -6.69
C GLY A 84 -5.69 -1.84 -5.21
N CYS A 85 -4.57 -2.35 -4.71
CA CYS A 85 -4.03 -2.01 -3.38
C CYS A 85 -2.54 -1.70 -3.52
N SER A 86 -2.11 -0.55 -3.01
CA SER A 86 -0.73 -0.08 -3.06
C SER A 86 -0.21 0.14 -1.65
N GLY A 87 0.97 -0.38 -1.37
CA GLY A 87 1.56 -0.34 -0.03
C GLY A 87 3.03 -0.74 -0.03
N ASP A 88 3.75 -0.33 0.98
CA ASP A 88 5.18 -0.57 1.16
C ASP A 88 5.47 -1.76 2.09
N GLN A 89 4.45 -2.35 2.71
CA GLN A 89 4.54 -3.55 3.53
C GLN A 89 3.65 -4.66 2.97
N TRP A 90 4.02 -5.92 3.19
CA TRP A 90 3.15 -7.04 2.80
C TRP A 90 1.84 -7.04 3.59
N SER A 91 1.87 -6.57 4.83
CA SER A 91 0.68 -6.41 5.69
C SER A 91 -0.37 -5.44 5.12
N ASP A 92 -0.01 -4.56 4.18
CA ASP A 92 -0.95 -3.67 3.48
C ASP A 92 -1.69 -4.40 2.37
N LEU A 93 -1.00 -5.36 1.74
CA LEU A 93 -1.38 -5.95 0.47
C LEU A 93 -2.08 -7.30 0.62
N VAL A 94 -1.68 -8.07 1.63
CA VAL A 94 -2.17 -9.45 1.86
C VAL A 94 -3.20 -9.50 2.99
N GLY A 95 -3.95 -10.61 3.04
CA GLY A 95 -5.06 -10.82 3.96
C GLY A 95 -6.38 -10.94 3.22
N TYR A 96 -7.49 -10.56 3.85
CA TYR A 96 -8.83 -10.75 3.27
C TYR A 96 -9.71 -9.51 3.47
N PRO A 97 -10.61 -9.18 2.53
CA PRO A 97 -10.52 -9.52 1.11
C PRO A 97 -9.28 -8.89 0.47
N MET A 98 -8.78 -9.48 -0.63
CA MET A 98 -7.70 -8.90 -1.42
C MET A 98 -8.27 -8.05 -2.56
N ALA A 99 -7.53 -7.00 -2.94
CA ALA A 99 -7.79 -6.29 -4.19
C ALA A 99 -7.43 -7.16 -5.40
N ARG A 100 -8.01 -6.84 -6.57
CA ARG A 100 -7.77 -7.57 -7.82
C ARG A 100 -6.30 -7.57 -8.25
N ARG A 101 -5.57 -6.49 -7.95
CA ARG A 101 -4.13 -6.40 -8.14
C ARG A 101 -3.46 -5.67 -6.97
N ILE A 102 -2.26 -6.09 -6.62
CA ILE A 102 -1.47 -5.47 -5.56
C ILE A 102 -0.18 -4.87 -6.14
N PHE A 103 0.27 -3.76 -5.57
CA PHE A 103 1.48 -3.05 -5.97
C PHE A 103 2.35 -2.78 -4.75
N LYS A 104 3.50 -3.45 -4.70
CA LYS A 104 4.47 -3.31 -3.61
C LYS A 104 5.43 -2.17 -3.94
N VAL A 105 5.36 -1.09 -3.17
CA VAL A 105 6.31 0.02 -3.23
C VAL A 105 7.56 -0.36 -2.41
N PRO A 106 8.78 -0.01 -2.86
CA PRO A 106 9.98 -0.31 -2.09
C PRO A 106 10.00 0.46 -0.76
N ASN A 107 10.29 -0.25 0.34
CA ASN A 107 10.66 0.35 1.61
C ASN A 107 11.77 -0.50 2.26
N PRO A 108 13.04 -0.06 2.24
CA PRO A 108 14.15 -0.80 2.85
C PRO A 108 14.40 -0.41 4.31
N MET A 109 13.54 0.41 4.92
CA MET A 109 13.81 1.09 6.19
C MET A 109 13.37 0.29 7.40
N TYR A 110 12.21 -0.36 7.31
CA TYR A 110 11.63 -1.18 8.37
C TYR A 110 10.68 -2.23 7.79
N TYR A 111 10.28 -3.19 8.63
CA TYR A 111 9.35 -4.26 8.27
C TYR A 111 8.22 -4.32 9.29
N VAL A 112 6.98 -4.43 8.82
CA VAL A 112 5.78 -4.61 9.66
C VAL A 112 5.15 -5.97 9.36
N ALA A 113 5.13 -6.84 10.37
CA ALA A 113 4.52 -8.18 10.30
C ALA A 113 2.99 -8.15 10.46
#